data_AF-A0A484BMG2-F1
#
_entry.id   AF-A0A484BMG2-F1
#
_cell.length_a   1.000
_cell.length_b   1.000
_cell.length_c   1.000
_cell.angle_alpha   90.00
_cell.angle_beta   90.00
_cell.angle_gamma   90.00
#
_symmetry.space_group_name_H-M   'P 1'
#
loop_
_entity.id
_entity.type
_entity.pdbx_description
1 polymer ?
#
loop_
_entity_poly.entity_id
_entity_poly.type
_entity_poly.pdbx_seq_one_letter_code
_entity_poly.pdbx_strand_id
1 'polypeptide(L)' 'MSLEDPFFVVKDEVFKALNKTRGLYLRWRELGENGGAEVEWTTTELRNSLRSIEWDLEDLEDTINILLP' A
#
# COMPACT_ATOMS: atom_id res chain seq x y z
N MET A 1 -0.13 -19.74 -22.40
CA MET A 1 -0.21 -18.54 -21.53
C MET A 1 1.24 -18.13 -21.26
N SER A 2 1.66 -16.94 -21.70
CA SER A 2 2.93 -16.39 -21.23
C SER A 2 2.75 -15.99 -19.77
N LEU A 3 3.68 -16.37 -18.89
CA LEU A 3 3.70 -15.87 -17.52
C LEU A 3 3.91 -14.35 -17.60
N GLU A 4 3.04 -13.58 -16.96
CA GLU A 4 3.23 -12.13 -16.84
C GLU A 4 4.45 -11.88 -15.92
N ASP A 5 5.26 -10.87 -16.24
CA ASP A 5 6.46 -10.56 -15.46
C ASP A 5 6.05 -10.20 -14.01
N PRO A 6 6.58 -10.90 -12.99
CA PRO A 6 6.25 -10.63 -11.59
C PRO A 6 6.45 -9.18 -11.18
N PHE A 7 7.42 -8.47 -11.76
CA PHE A 7 7.64 -7.05 -11.48
C PHE A 7 6.41 -6.20 -11.85
N PHE A 8 5.82 -6.44 -13.02
CA PHE A 8 4.64 -5.69 -13.45
C PHE A 8 3.39 -6.06 -12.67
N VAL A 9 3.27 -7.34 -12.26
CA VAL A 9 2.18 -7.79 -11.39
C VAL A 9 2.24 -7.08 -10.03
N VAL A 10 3.39 -7.12 -9.36
CA VAL A 10 3.56 -6.48 -8.03
C VAL A 10 3.41 -4.97 -8.14
N LYS A 11 3.96 -4.33 -9.18
CA LYS A 11 3.74 -2.89 -9.42
C LYS A 11 2.25 -2.54 -9.51
N ASP A 12 1.46 -3.34 -10.23
CA ASP A 12 0.02 -3.11 -10.34
C ASP A 12 -0.73 -3.39 -9.03
N GLU A 13 -0.26 -4.35 -8.22
CA GLU A 13 -0.75 -4.61 -6.87
C GLU A 13 -0.47 -3.43 -5.93
N VAL A 14 0.72 -2.84 -5.97
CA VAL A 14 1.07 -1.61 -5.24
C VAL A 14 0.12 -0.47 -5.61
N PHE A 15 -0.17 -0.27 -6.91
CA PHE A 15 -1.14 0.75 -7.33
C PHE A 15 -2.55 0.48 -6.79
N LYS A 16 -3.00 -0.78 -6.79
CA LYS A 16 -4.31 -1.16 -6.22
C LYS A 16 -4.35 -0.94 -4.71
N ALA A 17 -3.30 -1.34 -3.99
CA ALA A 17 -3.16 -1.13 -2.56
C ALA A 17 -3.20 0.36 -2.23
N LEU A 18 -2.41 1.18 -2.94
CA LEU A 18 -2.38 2.63 -2.75
C LEU A 18 -3.75 3.30 -2.95
N ASN A 19 -4.51 2.89 -3.97
CA ASN A 19 -5.86 3.41 -4.20
C ASN A 19 -6.83 3.05 -3.06
N LYS A 20 -6.75 1.82 -2.52
CA LYS A 20 -7.54 1.41 -1.34
C LYS A 20 -7.13 2.19 -0.10
N THR A 21 -5.82 2.29 0.17
CA THR A 21 -5.24 3.07 1.27
C THR A 21 -5.66 4.53 1.21
N ARG A 22 -5.77 5.13 0.01
CA ARG A 22 -6.29 6.49 -0.16
C ARG A 22 -7.74 6.62 0.30
N GLY A 23 -8.60 5.66 -0.03
CA GLY A 23 -9.98 5.63 0.46
C GLY A 23 -10.04 5.57 1.99
N LEU A 24 -9.21 4.72 2.60
CA LEU A 24 -9.09 4.60 4.05
C LEU A 24 -8.59 5.90 4.70
N TYR A 25 -7.62 6.57 4.09
CA TYR A 25 -7.12 7.87 4.54
C TYR A 25 -8.20 8.95 4.51
N LEU A 26 -9.02 9.01 3.46
CA LEU A 26 -10.14 9.95 3.38
C LEU A 26 -11.16 9.69 4.48
N ARG A 27 -11.50 8.42 4.74
CA ARG A 27 -12.39 8.05 5.86
C ARG A 27 -11.79 8.46 7.21
N TRP A 28 -10.50 8.17 7.43
CA TRP A 28 -9.79 8.57 8.64
C TRP A 28 -9.84 10.08 8.87
N ARG A 29 -9.64 10.87 7.80
CA ARG A 29 -9.75 12.34 7.80
C ARG A 29 -11.16 12.82 8.16
N GLU A 30 -12.19 12.17 7.64
CA GLU A 30 -13.59 12.52 7.93
C GLU A 30 -13.99 12.23 9.38
N LEU A 31 -13.47 11.15 9.97
CA LEU A 31 -13.73 10.79 11.36
C LEU A 31 -13.20 11.84 12.35
N GLY A 32 -11.99 12.36 12.09
CA GLY A 32 -11.32 13.31 12.98
C GLY A 32 -11.17 12.79 14.42
N GLU A 33 -10.97 13.69 15.37
CA GLU A 33 -10.79 13.32 16.80
C GLU A 33 -12.06 12.76 17.46
N ASN A 34 -13.23 12.97 16.83
CA ASN A 34 -14.52 12.52 17.37
C ASN A 34 -14.89 11.08 16.96
N GLY A 35 -14.05 10.40 16.16
CA GLY A 35 -14.34 9.08 15.62
C GLY A 35 -14.24 7.90 16.61
N GLY A 36 -13.77 8.14 17.84
CA GLY A 36 -13.69 7.12 18.90
C GLY A 36 -12.99 5.83 18.44
N ALA A 37 -13.57 4.67 18.72
CA ALA A 37 -12.99 3.38 18.33
C ALA A 37 -12.81 3.21 16.80
N GLU A 38 -13.64 3.85 15.98
CA GLU A 38 -13.53 3.77 14.52
C GLU A 38 -12.26 4.49 14.03
N VAL A 39 -11.88 5.62 14.64
CA VAL A 39 -10.64 6.32 14.27
C VAL A 39 -9.41 5.50 14.65
N GLU A 40 -9.41 4.82 15.79
CA GLU A 40 -8.31 3.94 16.21
C GLU A 40 -8.13 2.76 15.26
N TRP A 41 -9.23 2.09 14.89
CA TRP A 41 -9.21 1.01 13.93
C TRP A 41 -8.72 1.49 12.56
N THR A 42 -9.28 2.59 12.05
CA THR A 42 -8.92 3.14 10.74
C THR A 42 -7.45 3.60 10.72
N THR A 43 -6.94 4.15 11.84
CA THR A 43 -5.52 4.51 11.99
C THR A 43 -4.62 3.27 11.90
N THR A 44 -5.02 2.19 12.58
CA THR A 44 -4.25 0.93 12.61
C THR A 44 -4.19 0.30 11.22
N GLU A 45 -5.33 0.19 10.54
CA GLU A 45 -5.40 -0.34 9.18
C GLU A 45 -4.63 0.52 8.18
N LEU A 46 -4.64 1.84 8.35
CA LEU A 46 -3.87 2.75 7.50
C LEU A 46 -2.36 2.52 7.66
N ARG A 47 -1.88 2.38 8.90
CA ARG A 47 -0.47 2.08 9.18
C ARG A 47 -0.06 0.72 8.64
N ASN A 48 -0.91 -0.29 8.78
CA ASN A 48 -0.63 -1.63 8.25
C ASN A 48 -0.57 -1.62 6.71
N SER A 49 -1.53 -0.94 6.07
CA SER A 49 -1.58 -0.83 4.61
C SER A 49 -0.36 -0.08 4.05
N LEU A 50 0.05 1.02 4.71
CA LEU A 50 1.24 1.76 4.31
C LEU A 50 2.52 0.92 4.47
N ARG A 51 2.67 0.20 5.58
CA ARG A 51 3.82 -0.69 5.80
C ARG A 51 3.91 -1.79 4.74
N SER A 52 2.78 -2.38 4.35
CA SER A 52 2.75 -3.39 3.28
C SER A 52 3.22 -2.78 1.95
N ILE A 53 2.76 -1.57 1.63
CA ILE A 53 3.18 -0.86 0.41
C ILE A 53 4.68 -0.53 0.45
N GLU A 54 5.20 -0.11 1.60
CA GLU A 54 6.63 0.16 1.79
C GLU A 54 7.47 -1.09 1.50
N TRP A 55 7.11 -2.24 2.05
CA TRP A 55 7.78 -3.51 1.76
C TRP A 55 7.72 -3.90 0.28
N ASP A 56 6.56 -3.77 -0.36
CA ASP A 56 6.44 -4.08 -1.80
C ASP A 56 7.32 -3.15 -2.66
N LEU A 57 7.48 -1.89 -2.24
CA LEU A 57 8.35 -0.93 -2.92
C LEU A 57 9.83 -1.25 -2.72
N GLU A 58 10.23 -1.66 -1.52
CA GLU A 58 11.59 -2.13 -1.22
C GLU A 58 11.96 -3.34 -2.11
N ASP A 59 11.05 -4.33 -2.22
CA ASP A 59 11.27 -5.51 -3.08
C ASP A 59 11.38 -5.15 -4.58
N LEU A 60 10.59 -4.17 -5.05
CA LEU A 60 10.66 -3.67 -6.43
C LEU A 60 11.97 -2.91 -6.68
N GLU A 61 12.43 -2.11 -5.72
CA GLU A 61 13.72 -1.41 -5.80
C GLU A 61 14.89 -2.39 -5.84
N ASP A 62 14.90 -3.40 -4.97
CA ASP A 62 15.89 -4.47 -4.97
C ASP A 62 15.93 -5.20 -6.31
N THR A 63 14.78 -5.46 -6.92
CA THR A 63 14.68 -6.07 -8.25
C THR A 63 15.33 -5.20 -9.33
N ILE A 64 15.13 -3.88 -9.28
CA ILE A 64 15.76 -2.94 -10.22
C ILE A 64 17.28 -2.94 -10.03
N ASN A 65 17.77 -2.89 -8.78
CA ASN A 65 19.18 -2.87 -8.46
C ASN A 65 19.92 -4.15 -8.90
N ILE A 66 19.24 -5.29 -8.92
CA ILE A 66 19.78 -6.54 -9.49
C ILE A 66 20.00 -6.43 -11.01
N LEU A 67 19.13 -5.69 -11.72
CA LEU A 67 19.14 -5.58 -13.18
C LEU A 67 19.99 -4.42 -13.71
N LEU A 68 20.15 -3.36 -12.92
CA LEU A 68 20.84 -2.11 -13.29
C LEU A 68 21.94 -1.77 -12.25
N PRO A 69 23.20 -2.21 -12.47
CA PRO A 69 24.31 -1.97 -11.54
C PRO A 69 24.88 -0.54 -11.58
#